data_AF-A0A123SVW1-F1
#
_entry.id   AF-A0A123SVW1-F1
#
_cell.length_a   1.000
_cell.length_b   1.000
_cell.length_c   1.000
_cell.angle_alpha   90.00
_cell.angle_beta   90.00
_cell.angle_gamma   90.00
#
_symmetry.space_group_name_H-M   'P 1'
#
loop_
_entity.id
_entity.type
_entity.pdbx_description
1 polymer ?
#
loop_
_entity_poly.entity_id
_entity_poly.type
_entity_poly.pdbx_seq_one_letter_code
_entity_poly.pdbx_strand_id
1 'polypeptide(L)' 'MWDKEFDREELYYSSLREAREEAWEEAWEEAREETEQKERLQFAQRLLAEGLDNDIIARCTTLPLSLVEQLRSQLVAGF' A
#
# COMPACT_ATOMS: atom_id res chain seq x y z
N MET A 1 -49.80 12.88 -3.18
CA MET A 1 -49.30 12.43 -1.87
C MET A 1 -48.19 11.47 -2.22
N TRP A 2 -46.93 11.88 -2.10
CA TRP A 2 -45.82 10.97 -2.40
C TRP A 2 -45.79 9.94 -1.28
N ASP A 3 -46.10 8.69 -1.61
CA ASP A 3 -46.18 7.62 -0.63
C ASP A 3 -44.82 7.43 0.02
N LYS A 4 -44.87 7.49 1.35
CA LYS A 4 -43.74 7.63 2.26
C LYS A 4 -43.19 6.25 2.62
N GLU A 5 -43.16 5.35 1.66
CA GLU A 5 -42.59 4.02 1.76
C GLU A 5 -41.50 3.96 0.70
N PHE A 6 -40.36 4.53 1.05
CA PHE A 6 -39.11 4.10 0.47
C PHE A 6 -39.05 2.58 0.74
N ASP A 7 -39.22 1.77 -0.30
CA ASP A 7 -39.42 0.33 -0.17
C ASP A 7 -38.28 -0.24 0.69
N ARG A 8 -38.64 -0.97 1.74
CA ARG A 8 -37.68 -1.60 2.66
C ARG A 8 -36.63 -2.43 1.91
N GLU A 9 -37.05 -2.95 0.76
CA GLU A 9 -36.22 -3.68 -0.19
C GLU A 9 -35.21 -2.77 -0.91
N GLU A 10 -35.59 -1.57 -1.35
CA GLU A 10 -34.64 -0.58 -1.87
C GLU A 10 -33.62 -0.15 -0.80
N LEU A 11 -34.04 0.09 0.46
CA LEU A 11 -33.08 0.37 1.54
C LEU A 11 -32.09 -0.77 1.76
N TYR A 12 -32.59 -2.01 1.71
CA TYR A 12 -31.75 -3.20 1.87
C TYR A 12 -30.73 -3.31 0.73
N TYR A 13 -31.15 -3.14 -0.53
CA TYR A 13 -30.24 -3.17 -1.67
C TYR A 13 -29.26 -2.00 -1.69
N SER A 14 -29.69 -0.79 -1.28
CA SER A 14 -28.79 0.35 -1.10
C SER A 14 -27.72 0.07 -0.05
N SER A 15 -28.10 -0.45 1.12
CA SER A 15 -27.15 -0.79 2.19
C SER A 15 -26.15 -1.89 1.77
N LEU A 16 -26.59 -2.89 0.98
CA LEU A 16 -25.70 -3.90 0.43
C LEU A 16 -24.73 -3.32 -0.61
N ARG A 17 -25.17 -2.33 -1.38
CA ARG A 17 -24.31 -1.66 -2.35
C ARG A 17 -23.26 -0.80 -1.65
N GLU A 18 -23.66 -0.03 -0.65
CA GLU A 18 -22.75 0.76 0.19
C GLU A 18 -21.71 -0.12 0.87
N ALA A 19 -22.13 -1.19 1.56
CA ALA A 19 -21.19 -2.12 2.19
C ALA A 19 -20.22 -2.78 1.20
N ARG A 20 -20.65 -3.01 -0.05
CA ARG A 20 -19.79 -3.53 -1.10
C ARG A 20 -18.81 -2.47 -1.61
N GLU A 21 -19.26 -1.23 -1.81
CA GLU A 21 -18.41 -0.11 -2.22
C GLU A 21 -17.33 0.16 -1.17
N GLU A 22 -17.70 0.21 0.12
CA GLU A 22 -16.77 0.35 1.25
C GLU A 22 -15.72 -0.78 1.26
N ALA A 23 -16.15 -2.05 1.14
CA ALA A 23 -15.23 -3.18 1.10
C ALA A 23 -14.27 -3.15 -0.11
N TRP A 24 -14.72 -2.59 -1.24
CA TRP A 24 -13.84 -2.39 -2.41
C TRP A 24 -12.85 -1.25 -2.16
N GLU A 25 -13.27 -0.13 -1.58
CA GLU A 25 -12.39 0.98 -1.24
C GLU A 25 -11.30 0.55 -0.26
N GLU A 26 -11.66 -0.16 0.81
CA GLU A 26 -10.70 -0.71 1.78
C GLU A 26 -9.68 -1.64 1.10
N ALA A 27 -10.15 -2.58 0.27
CA ALA A 27 -9.27 -3.51 -0.44
C ALA A 27 -8.34 -2.80 -1.45
N TRP A 28 -8.81 -1.71 -2.08
CA TRP A 28 -8.00 -0.89 -2.98
C TRP A 28 -6.93 -0.09 -2.23
N GLU A 29 -7.26 0.46 -1.07
CA GLU A 29 -6.30 1.17 -0.22
C GLU A 29 -5.21 0.21 0.28
N GLU A 30 -5.58 -0.97 0.81
CA GLU A 30 -4.62 -1.98 1.25
C GLU A 30 -3.71 -2.44 0.10
N ALA A 31 -4.27 -2.72 -1.07
CA ALA A 31 -3.50 -3.10 -2.25
C ALA A 31 -2.53 -1.98 -2.69
N ARG A 32 -2.94 -0.71 -2.58
CA ARG A 32 -2.10 0.44 -2.92
C ARG A 32 -0.98 0.65 -1.92
N GLU A 33 -1.24 0.51 -0.62
CA GLU A 33 -0.20 0.58 0.39
C GLU A 33 0.83 -0.54 0.21
N GLU A 34 0.38 -1.76 -0.06
CA GLU A 34 1.27 -2.88 -0.35
C GLU A 34 2.16 -2.64 -1.58
N THR A 35 1.59 -2.14 -2.67
CA THR A 35 2.37 -1.86 -3.88
C THR A 35 3.36 -0.74 -3.65
N GLU A 36 2.96 0.32 -2.96
CA GLU A 36 3.86 1.43 -2.65
C GLU A 36 5.03 0.99 -1.75
N GLN A 37 4.77 0.14 -0.74
CA GLN A 37 5.84 -0.44 0.08
C GLN A 37 6.78 -1.33 -0.74
N LYS A 38 6.24 -2.19 -1.61
CA LYS A 38 7.04 -3.06 -2.49
C LYS A 38 7.90 -2.23 -3.45
N GLU A 39 7.36 -1.16 -4.02
CA GLU A 39 8.11 -0.27 -4.92
C GLU A 39 9.24 0.46 -4.20
N ARG A 40 9.00 0.98 -2.99
CA ARG A 40 10.05 1.62 -2.17
C ARG A 40 11.19 0.66 -1.86
N LEU A 41 10.87 -0.60 -1.52
CA LEU A 41 11.87 -1.65 -1.26
C LEU A 41 12.66 -2.01 -2.52
N GLN A 42 11.98 -2.24 -3.65
CA GLN A 42 12.66 -2.54 -4.91
C GLN A 42 13.53 -1.38 -5.38
N PHE A 43 13.08 -0.14 -5.18
CA PHE A 43 13.85 1.04 -5.51
C PHE A 43 15.10 1.15 -4.62
N ALA A 44 14.97 0.95 -3.31
CA ALA A 44 16.12 0.93 -2.40
C ALA A 44 17.14 -0.16 -2.78
N GLN A 45 16.68 -1.36 -3.14
CA GLN A 45 17.56 -2.44 -3.62
C GLN A 45 18.32 -2.07 -4.89
N ARG A 46 17.67 -1.42 -5.87
CA ARG A 46 18.33 -0.94 -7.10
C ARG A 46 19.41 0.09 -6.78
N LEU A 47 19.12 1.06 -5.92
CA LEU A 47 20.09 2.07 -5.51
C LEU A 47 21.27 1.45 -4.74
N LEU A 48 21.01 0.45 -3.89
CA LEU A 48 22.07 -0.30 -3.20
C LEU A 48 22.97 -1.06 -4.19
N ALA A 49 22.39 -1.65 -5.24
CA ALA A 49 23.15 -2.32 -6.29
C ALA A 49 24.01 -1.35 -7.13
N GLU A 50 23.56 -0.09 -7.28
CA GLU A 50 24.34 0.99 -7.91
C GLU A 50 25.46 1.54 -7.00
N GLY A 51 25.52 1.11 -5.74
CA GLY A 51 26.57 1.49 -4.79
C GLY A 51 26.37 2.85 -4.13
N LEU A 52 25.14 3.37 -4.10
CA LEU A 52 24.81 4.61 -3.41
C LEU A 52 24.89 4.48 -1.88
N ASP A 53 25.14 5.60 -1.20
CA ASP A 53 25.20 5.66 0.25
C ASP A 53 23.84 5.39 0.91
N ASN A 54 23.87 4.60 1.98
CA ASN A 54 22.67 4.20 2.72
C ASN A 54 21.86 5.41 3.23
N ASP A 55 22.52 6.49 3.65
CA ASP A 55 21.86 7.73 4.10
C ASP A 55 21.06 8.41 2.98
N ILE A 56 21.60 8.41 1.76
CA ILE A 56 20.92 8.98 0.59
C ILE A 56 19.72 8.11 0.23
N ILE A 57 19.90 6.79 0.25
CA ILE A 57 18.83 5.83 -0.06
C ILE A 57 17.69 5.93 0.95
N ALA A 58 17.99 6.02 2.24
CA ALA A 58 16.99 6.18 3.30
C ALA A 58 16.16 7.47 3.08
N ARG A 59 16.81 8.58 2.74
CA ARG A 59 16.14 9.84 2.43
C ARG A 59 15.28 9.78 1.16
N CYS A 60 15.77 9.16 0.09
CA CYS A 60 15.06 9.11 -1.20
C CYS A 60 13.88 8.12 -1.20
N THR A 61 13.97 7.03 -0.44
CA THR A 61 12.93 5.99 -0.38
C THR A 61 11.98 6.18 0.79
N THR A 62 12.27 7.14 1.67
CA THR A 62 11.55 7.36 2.95
C THR A 62 11.56 6.12 3.83
N LEU A 63 12.54 5.23 3.63
CA LEU A 63 12.75 4.04 4.45
C LEU A 63 13.70 4.36 5.62
N PRO A 64 13.52 3.72 6.78
CA PRO A 64 14.43 3.89 7.89
C PRO A 64 15.83 3.34 7.54
N LEU A 65 16.87 4.04 8.00
CA LEU A 65 18.27 3.68 7.72
C LEU A 65 18.59 2.24 8.13
N SER A 66 18.06 1.78 9.26
CA SER A 66 18.22 0.40 9.74
C SER A 66 17.71 -0.65 8.76
N LEU A 67 16.62 -0.38 8.05
CA LEU A 67 16.08 -1.28 7.03
C LEU A 67 16.96 -1.28 5.78
N VAL A 68 17.49 -0.12 5.37
CA VAL A 68 18.42 -0.02 4.24
C VAL A 68 19.72 -0.77 4.53
N GLU A 69 20.24 -0.67 5.76
CA GLU A 69 21.41 -1.43 6.20
C GLU A 69 21.15 -2.94 6.20
N GLN A 70 19.98 -3.38 6.70
CA GLN A 70 19.57 -4.79 6.63
C GLN A 70 19.47 -5.29 5.19
N LEU A 71 18.84 -4.51 4.29
CA LEU A 71 18.74 -4.84 2.86
C LEU A 71 20.13 -4.97 2.22
N ARG A 72 21.06 -4.08 2.58
CA ARG A 72 22.45 -4.17 2.12
C ARG A 72 23.15 -5.43 2.63
N SER A 73 22.98 -5.76 3.91
CA SER A 73 23.54 -6.99 4.48
C SER A 73 22.98 -8.24 3.81
N GLN A 74 21.68 -8.27 3.49
CA GLN A 74 21.06 -9.37 2.75
C GLN A 74 21.60 -9.47 1.31
N LEU A 75 21.80 -8.34 0.63
CA LEU A 75 22.37 -8.29 -0.72
C LEU A 75 23.80 -8.85 -0.76
N VAL A 76 24.61 -8.52 0.26
CA VAL A 76 26.01 -8.98 0.38
C VAL A 76 26.08 -10.44 0.83
N ALA A 77 25.18 -10.90 1.70
CA ALA A 77 25.12 -12.28 2.18
C ALA A 77 24.51 -13.27 1.16
N GLY A 78 23.93 -12.78 0.07
CA GLY A 78 23.38 -13.58 -1.03
C GLY A 78 24.42 -14.07 -2.06
N PHE A 79 25.73 -13.90 -1.80
CA PHE A 79 26.83 -14.39 -2.62
C PHE A 79 27.65 -15.47 -1.90
#